data_AF-A0A429DRN7-F1
#
_entry.id   AF-A0A429DRN7-F1
#
_cell.length_a   1.000
_cell.length_b   1.000
_cell.length_c   1.000
_cell.angle_alpha   90.00
_cell.angle_beta   90.00
_cell.angle_gamma   90.00
#
_symmetry.space_group_name_H-M   'P 1'
#
loop_
_entity.id
_entity.type
_entity.pdbx_description
1 polymer ?
#
loop_
_entity_poly.entity_id
_entity_poly.type
_entity_poly.pdbx_seq_one_letter_code
_entity_poly.pdbx_strand_id
1 'polypeptide(L)'
;RPLFDDPRHPYTEALLASIPHLDDPPHTVLRAIDGAPPNMAEPPPGCRFAPRCGHATGVCRTDAPPLVPSGDRAFACHHPRGGA
;
A
#
# COMPACT_ATOMS: atom_id res chain seq x y z
N ARG A 1 -1.41 -2.91 -17.79
CA ARG A 1 -0.12 -2.88 -17.04
C ARG A 1 -0.50 -3.26 -15.61
N PRO A 2 -0.24 -4.49 -15.15
CA PRO A 2 -0.92 -5.09 -13.99
C PRO A 2 -0.80 -4.28 -12.69
N LEU A 3 0.22 -3.42 -12.52
CA LEU A 3 0.30 -2.48 -11.40
C LEU A 3 -0.91 -1.54 -11.28
N PHE A 4 -1.43 -1.05 -12.41
CA PHE A 4 -2.54 -0.10 -12.45
C PHE A 4 -3.89 -0.80 -12.38
N ASP A 5 -3.94 -2.02 -12.90
CA ASP A 5 -5.17 -2.78 -13.07
C ASP A 5 -5.45 -3.70 -11.85
N ASP A 6 -4.40 -4.23 -11.22
CA ASP A 6 -4.45 -5.15 -10.08
C ASP A 6 -3.25 -4.95 -9.12
N PRO A 7 -3.22 -3.85 -8.35
CA PRO A 7 -2.16 -3.59 -7.38
C PRO A 7 -2.24 -4.57 -6.19
N ARG A 8 -1.22 -5.43 -6.06
CA ARG A 8 -1.17 -6.44 -4.98
C ARG A 8 -0.91 -5.85 -3.58
N HIS A 9 -0.29 -4.67 -3.48
CA HIS A 9 0.05 -4.07 -2.20
C HIS A 9 -0.89 -2.89 -1.87
N PRO A 10 -1.50 -2.81 -0.66
CA PRO A 10 -2.42 -1.73 -0.28
C PRO A 10 -1.82 -0.32 -0.44
N TYR A 11 -0.52 -0.17 -0.19
CA TYR A 11 0.18 1.09 -0.47
C TYR A 11 0.11 1.51 -1.95
N THR A 12 0.29 0.57 -2.88
CA THR A 12 0.24 0.86 -4.32
C THR A 12 -1.18 1.22 -4.74
N GLU A 13 -2.19 0.51 -4.24
CA GLU A 13 -3.60 0.88 -4.44
C GLU A 13 -3.86 2.30 -3.95
N ALA A 14 -3.46 2.62 -2.72
CA ALA A 14 -3.71 3.92 -2.12
C ALA A 14 -3.00 5.05 -2.90
N LEU A 15 -1.77 4.80 -3.37
CA LEU A 15 -1.07 5.75 -4.25
C LEU A 15 -1.81 6.00 -5.56
N LEU A 16 -2.33 4.95 -6.19
CA LEU A 16 -3.11 5.08 -7.43
C LEU A 16 -4.42 5.83 -7.19
N ALA A 17 -5.08 5.58 -6.05
CA ALA A 17 -6.29 6.29 -5.65
C ALA A 17 -6.06 7.77 -5.29
N SER A 18 -4.82 8.18 -5.02
CA SER A 18 -4.44 9.58 -4.78
C SER A 18 -4.18 10.37 -6.07
N ILE A 19 -4.20 9.73 -7.25
CA ILE A 19 -3.94 10.40 -8.53
C ILE A 19 -5.23 11.11 -8.99
N PRO A 20 -5.21 12.42 -9.28
CA PRO A 20 -6.36 13.12 -9.82
C PRO A 20 -6.69 12.63 -11.24
N HIS A 21 -7.97 12.42 -11.54
CA HIS A 21 -8.41 12.12 -12.90
C HIS A 21 -8.91 13.38 -13.60
N LEU A 22 -8.63 13.49 -14.91
CA LEU A 22 -9.05 14.64 -15.72
C LEU A 22 -10.58 14.74 -15.86
N ASP A 23 -11.25 13.60 -15.76
CA ASP A 23 -12.70 13.48 -15.88
C ASP A 23 -13.42 13.75 -14.55
N ASP A 24 -12.68 13.95 -13.44
CA ASP A 24 -13.27 14.27 -12.14
C ASP A 24 -13.85 15.70 -12.14
N PRO A 25 -15.03 15.92 -11.54
CA PRO A 25 -15.58 17.26 -11.37
C PRO A 25 -14.61 18.19 -10.64
N PRO A 26 -14.65 19.51 -10.93
CA PRO A 26 -13.91 20.51 -10.17
C PRO A 26 -14.20 20.38 -8.66
N HIS A 27 -13.16 20.56 -7.84
CA HIS A 27 -13.22 20.45 -6.37
C HIS A 27 -13.48 19.04 -5.83
N THR A 28 -13.28 17.98 -6.62
CA THR A 28 -13.28 16.61 -6.11
C THR A 28 -12.17 16.43 -5.05
N VAL A 29 -12.54 15.87 -3.90
CA VAL A 29 -11.61 15.58 -2.80
C VAL A 29 -10.80 14.34 -3.14
N LEU A 30 -9.47 14.49 -3.22
CA LEU A 30 -8.56 13.37 -3.47
C LEU A 30 -8.46 12.47 -2.24
N ARG A 31 -8.40 11.16 -2.47
CA ARG A 31 -8.11 10.19 -1.40
C ARG A 31 -6.64 10.32 -1.02
N ALA A 32 -6.37 10.90 0.14
CA ALA A 32 -5.03 10.94 0.71
C ALA A 32 -4.75 9.66 1.50
N ILE A 33 -3.46 9.30 1.61
CA ILE A 33 -2.99 8.30 2.57
C ILE A 33 -2.82 9.00 3.91
N ASP A 34 -3.63 8.64 4.89
CA ASP A 34 -3.58 9.25 6.21
C ASP A 34 -2.27 8.95 6.95
N GLY A 35 -1.87 9.90 7.79
CA GLY A 35 -0.70 9.80 8.66
C GLY A 35 0.63 10.12 7.97
N ALA A 36 1.70 10.16 8.78
CA ALA A 36 3.06 10.45 8.32
C ALA A 36 3.87 9.15 8.10
N PRO A 37 4.85 9.15 7.18
CA PRO A 37 5.84 8.08 7.10
C PRO A 37 6.54 7.87 8.46
N PRO A 38 6.88 6.62 8.83
CA PRO A 38 7.62 6.37 10.07
C PRO A 38 9.02 6.98 10.00
N ASN A 39 9.61 7.25 11.16
CA ASN A 39 11.01 7.61 11.25
C ASN A 39 11.87 6.44 10.72
N MET A 40 12.62 6.68 9.65
CA MET A 40 13.45 5.64 9.03
C MET A 40 14.79 5.42 9.74
N ALA A 41 15.18 6.29 10.68
CA ALA A 41 16.32 6.04 11.56
C ALA A 41 16.03 4.94 12.59
N GLU A 42 14.74 4.76 12.94
CA GLU A 42 14.26 3.74 13.87
C GLU A 42 13.09 2.99 13.21
N PRO A 43 13.38 2.13 12.21
CA PRO A 43 12.33 1.46 11.46
C PRO A 43 11.53 0.52 12.39
N PRO A 44 10.20 0.45 12.22
CA PRO A 44 9.40 -0.51 12.95
C PRO A 44 9.84 -1.95 12.62
N PRO A 45 9.69 -2.89 13.56
CA PRO A 45 10.15 -4.28 13.37
C PRO A 45 9.38 -5.02 12.26
N GLY A 46 8.11 -4.66 12.05
CA GLY A 46 7.28 -5.24 10.99
C GLY A 46 7.25 -4.44 9.68
N CYS A 47 6.09 -4.44 9.02
CA CYS A 47 5.84 -3.68 7.81
C CYS A 47 5.90 -2.16 8.10
N ARG A 48 6.77 -1.44 7.37
CA ARG A 48 6.92 0.03 7.47
C ARG A 48 5.65 0.80 7.11
N PHE A 49 4.76 0.19 6.34
CA PHE A 49 3.47 0.80 5.97
C PHE A 49 2.36 0.49 6.99
N ALA A 50 2.56 -0.41 7.94
CA ALA A 50 1.53 -0.80 8.91
C ALA A 50 0.85 0.37 9.65
N PRO A 51 1.55 1.45 10.06
CA PRO A 51 0.91 2.58 10.74
C PRO A 51 -0.13 3.34 9.87
N ARG A 52 -0.01 3.25 8.54
CA ARG A 52 -0.84 3.96 7.56
C ARG A 52 -1.71 3.03 6.71
N CYS A 53 -1.60 1.72 6.93
CA CYS A 53 -2.29 0.72 6.13
C CYS A 53 -3.65 0.40 6.77
N GLY A 54 -4.75 0.65 6.05
CA GLY A 54 -6.10 0.27 6.47
C GLY A 54 -6.33 -1.24 6.62
N HIS A 55 -5.42 -2.07 6.09
CA HIS A 55 -5.45 -3.53 6.17
C HIS A 55 -4.43 -4.10 7.18
N ALA A 56 -3.77 -3.26 7.98
CA ALA A 56 -2.77 -3.73 8.93
C ALA A 56 -3.39 -4.57 10.06
N THR A 57 -2.76 -5.71 10.35
CA THR A 57 -3.09 -6.57 11.49
C THR A 57 -1.90 -6.64 12.46
N GLY A 58 -2.03 -7.40 13.55
CA GLY A 58 -0.96 -7.57 14.54
C GLY A 58 0.36 -8.04 13.93
N VAL A 59 0.32 -9.03 13.03
CA VAL A 59 1.52 -9.57 12.36
C VAL A 59 2.25 -8.50 11.54
N CYS A 60 1.52 -7.55 10.94
CA CYS A 60 2.12 -6.44 10.19
C CYS A 60 2.98 -5.52 11.06
N ARG A 61 2.75 -5.48 12.38
CA ARG A 61 3.49 -4.63 13.31
C ARG A 61 4.71 -5.32 13.89
N THR A 62 4.71 -6.65 13.93
CA THR A 62 5.75 -7.46 14.58
C THR A 62 6.69 -8.14 13.61
N ASP A 63 6.22 -8.50 12.41
CA ASP A 63 6.98 -9.28 11.43
C ASP A 63 6.99 -8.64 10.05
N ALA A 64 8.15 -8.66 9.41
CA ALA A 64 8.32 -8.13 8.07
C ALA A 64 7.77 -9.13 7.05
N PRO A 65 6.86 -8.71 6.15
CA PRO A 65 6.30 -9.64 5.17
C PRO A 65 7.37 -10.15 4.21
N PRO A 66 7.30 -11.43 3.79
CA PRO A 66 8.21 -11.98 2.81
C PRO A 66 8.03 -11.30 1.45
N LEU A 67 9.09 -11.24 0.66
CA LEU A 67 9.03 -10.78 -0.72
C LEU A 67 8.47 -11.91 -1.62
N VAL A 68 7.30 -11.68 -2.20
CA VAL A 68 6.57 -12.64 -3.04
C VAL A 68 6.65 -12.23 -4.51
N PRO A 69 7.16 -13.10 -5.41
CA PRO A 69 7.14 -12.85 -6.85
C PRO A 69 5.70 -12.80 -7.41
N SER A 70 5.49 -11.96 -8.42
CA SER A 70 4.23 -11.77 -9.13
C SER A 70 4.53 -11.41 -10.59
N GLY A 71 4.76 -12.42 -11.43
CA GLY A 71 5.19 -12.23 -12.82
C GLY A 71 6.58 -11.60 -12.89
N ASP A 72 6.69 -10.44 -13.54
CA ASP A 72 7.91 -9.63 -13.68
C ASP A 72 8.21 -8.75 -12.45
N ARG A 73 7.41 -8.87 -11.39
CA ARG A 73 7.42 -7.99 -10.21
C ARG A 73 7.50 -8.81 -8.93
N ALA A 74 7.63 -8.11 -7.81
CA ALA A 74 7.45 -8.69 -6.50
C ALA A 74 6.75 -7.70 -5.56
N PHE A 75 6.08 -8.21 -4.55
CA PHE A 75 5.46 -7.42 -3.48
C PHE A 75 5.78 -8.04 -2.12
N ALA A 76 5.77 -7.24 -1.05
CA ALA A 76 5.94 -7.73 0.31
C ALA A 76 4.74 -7.30 1.15
N CYS A 77 3.77 -8.19 1.33
CA CYS A 77 2.56 -7.90 2.09
C CYS A 77 2.03 -9.17 2.76
N HIS A 78 1.64 -9.06 4.03
CA HIS A 78 0.92 -10.14 4.74
C HIS A 78 -0.53 -10.26 4.28
N HIS A 79 -1.11 -9.18 3.75
CA HIS A 79 -2.50 -9.11 3.29
C HIS A 79 -2.57 -8.50 1.87
N PRO A 80 -2.05 -9.21 0.85
CA PRO A 80 -2.03 -8.69 -0.51
C PRO A 80 -3.43 -8.66 -1.12
N ARG A 81 -3.76 -7.60 -1.86
CA ARG A 81 -5.05 -7.44 -2.53
C ARG A 81 -5.09 -8.14 -3.88
N GLY A 82 -6.17 -8.86 -4.23
CA GLY A 82 -6.37 -9.41 -5.57
C GLY A 82 -5.73 -10.79 -5.79
N GLY A 83 -6.45 -11.85 -5.44
CA GLY A 83 -6.05 -13.22 -5.75
C GLY A 83 -6.70 -14.22 -4.80
N ALA A 84 -7.54 -15.10 -5.35
CA ALA A 84 -7.71 -16.46 -4.86
C ALA A 84 -6.48 -17.29 -5.25
#